data_AF-A0A0F9E177-F1
#
_entry.id   AF-A0A0F9E177-F1
#
_cell.length_a   1.000
_cell.length_b   1.000
_cell.length_c   1.000
_cell.angle_alpha   90.00
_cell.angle_beta   90.00
_cell.angle_gamma   90.00
#
_symmetry.space_group_name_H-M   'P 1'
#
loop_
_entity.id
_entity.type
_entity.pdbx_description
1 polymer ?
#
loop_
_entity_poly.entity_id
_entity_poly.type
_entity_poly.pdbx_seq_one_letter_code
_entity_poly.pdbx_strand_id
1 'polypeptide(L)'
;MRNPKQVDSNLYDCRPQTGSCPIGCSQCFYNRPGAFYNDIHKPNMPDPIDVGNGIVRMNCGHDSNLERGLVIASAGQYRNFFFNTSIENYNFPGPVVLTINCCEEEPKRAIMPPTTIPPNLMFVRIRASASNLGDVHRLVTDWSLSDVPIVITFMAYYDEDVFEGVVKHRHPFYAGIKEYVYKTRHINKYWCPTKEMKIGTMKSLGIEHNRLLTMCGTFDSNYCKDCKNCESYYWITKRRLDAIDAIANANKGD
;
A
#
# COMPACT_ATOMS: atom_id res chain seq x y z
N MET A 1 15.34 7.80 11.59
CA MET A 1 14.30 8.85 11.59
C MET A 1 12.95 8.20 11.25
N ARG A 2 11.86 8.60 11.93
CA ARG A 2 10.53 8.02 11.67
C ARG A 2 9.90 8.67 10.43
N ASN A 3 9.13 7.89 9.65
CA ASN A 3 8.36 8.41 8.53
C ASN A 3 7.38 9.50 9.04
N PRO A 4 7.42 10.74 8.52
CA PRO A 4 6.52 11.81 8.96
C PRO A 4 5.05 11.45 8.85
N LYS A 5 4.66 10.60 7.88
CA LYS A 5 3.26 10.13 7.75
C LYS A 5 2.80 9.26 8.92
N GLN A 6 3.73 8.65 9.64
CA GLN A 6 3.47 7.74 10.75
C GLN A 6 3.53 8.41 12.13
N VAL A 7 3.86 9.70 12.20
CA VAL A 7 3.82 10.45 13.46
C VAL A 7 2.43 10.33 14.08
N ASP A 8 2.40 10.04 15.38
CA ASP A 8 1.21 9.71 16.20
C ASP A 8 0.32 8.56 15.69
N SER A 9 0.84 7.73 14.78
CA SER A 9 0.20 6.45 14.42
C SER A 9 0.84 5.31 15.19
N ASN A 10 0.19 4.15 15.20
CA ASN A 10 0.76 2.93 15.78
C ASN A 10 1.63 2.13 14.79
N LEU A 11 1.99 2.72 13.64
CA LEU A 11 2.72 2.06 12.56
C LEU A 11 4.21 2.40 12.58
N TYR A 12 5.04 1.40 12.30
CA TYR A 12 6.49 1.54 12.19
C TYR A 12 6.98 0.93 10.88
N ASP A 13 7.74 1.70 10.12
CA ASP A 13 8.38 1.20 8.90
C ASP A 13 9.65 0.41 9.23
N CYS A 14 9.69 -0.85 8.77
CA CYS A 14 10.89 -1.69 8.81
C CYS A 14 11.34 -2.00 7.38
N ARG A 15 12.63 -1.84 7.10
CA ARG A 15 13.26 -2.23 5.84
C ARG A 15 14.57 -2.97 6.16
N PRO A 16 14.57 -4.31 6.15
CA PRO A 16 15.78 -5.08 6.38
C PRO A 16 16.72 -5.06 5.17
N GLN A 17 16.17 -4.92 3.95
CA GLN A 17 16.96 -4.82 2.73
C GLN A 17 17.66 -3.46 2.59
N THR A 18 18.76 -3.46 1.83
CA THR A 18 19.52 -2.26 1.46
C THR A 18 19.48 -2.02 -0.04
N GLY A 19 19.65 -0.76 -0.45
CA GLY A 19 19.63 -0.38 -1.85
C GLY A 19 18.23 -0.03 -2.36
N SER A 20 18.15 0.16 -3.67
CA SER A 20 16.91 0.46 -4.37
C SER A 20 16.12 -0.82 -4.62
N CYS A 21 14.80 -0.73 -4.56
CA CYS A 21 13.95 -1.85 -4.89
C CYS A 21 14.08 -2.19 -6.39
N PRO A 22 14.40 -3.44 -6.76
CA PRO A 22 14.67 -3.83 -8.14
C PRO A 22 13.42 -3.79 -9.04
N ILE A 23 12.21 -3.70 -8.46
CA ILE A 23 10.98 -3.47 -9.25
C ILE A 23 11.03 -2.12 -9.97
N GLY A 24 11.78 -1.14 -9.44
CA GLY A 24 12.08 0.08 -10.18
C GLY A 24 10.88 0.98 -10.46
N CYS A 25 9.77 0.87 -9.73
CA CYS A 25 8.56 1.61 -10.06
C CYS A 25 8.81 3.13 -10.10
N SER A 26 8.46 3.78 -11.21
CA SER A 26 8.59 5.23 -11.39
C SER A 26 7.80 6.02 -10.34
N GLN A 27 6.68 5.50 -9.84
CA GLN A 27 5.89 6.17 -8.79
C GLN A 27 6.36 5.83 -7.36
N CYS A 28 7.39 4.99 -7.19
CA CYS A 28 7.89 4.63 -5.86
C CYS A 28 8.73 5.76 -5.28
N PHE A 29 8.24 6.37 -4.20
CA PHE A 29 8.98 7.38 -3.44
C PHE A 29 10.36 6.85 -3.00
N TYR A 30 10.43 5.63 -2.47
CA TYR A 30 11.65 5.07 -1.88
C TYR A 30 12.78 4.80 -2.89
N ASN A 31 12.49 4.76 -4.19
CA ASN A 31 13.49 4.60 -5.24
C ASN A 31 14.04 5.94 -5.75
N ARG A 32 13.71 7.06 -5.11
CA ARG A 32 14.17 8.39 -5.53
C ARG A 32 15.36 8.86 -4.68
N PRO A 33 16.39 9.51 -5.29
CA PRO A 33 17.47 10.14 -4.53
C PRO A 33 16.93 11.09 -3.46
N GLY A 34 17.43 10.99 -2.24
CA GLY A 34 16.98 11.83 -1.12
C GLY A 34 15.56 11.57 -0.61
N ALA A 35 14.76 10.68 -1.22
CA ALA A 35 13.42 10.37 -0.70
C ALA A 35 13.44 9.62 0.64
N PHE A 36 14.58 9.06 0.97
CA PHE A 36 14.73 8.45 2.26
C PHE A 36 14.88 9.49 3.36
N TYR A 37 14.00 9.43 4.35
CA TYR A 37 14.28 9.97 5.68
C TYR A 37 15.43 9.19 6.38
N ASN A 38 15.89 8.06 5.80
CA ASN A 38 16.87 7.11 6.35
C ASN A 38 17.80 6.53 5.26
N ASP A 39 19.12 6.58 5.42
CA ASP A 39 20.12 6.06 4.45
C ASP A 39 19.70 4.78 3.70
N ILE A 40 19.67 4.82 2.36
CA ILE A 40 19.27 3.67 1.52
C ILE A 40 20.26 2.52 1.57
N HIS A 41 21.52 2.80 1.91
CA HIS A 41 22.59 1.81 1.98
C HIS A 41 22.63 1.09 3.33
N LYS A 42 21.71 1.39 4.25
CA LYS A 42 21.62 0.76 5.57
C LYS A 42 20.23 0.18 5.81
N PRO A 43 20.11 -0.97 6.50
CA PRO A 43 18.83 -1.43 7.00
C PRO A 43 18.20 -0.35 7.88
N ASN A 44 16.88 -0.23 7.82
CA ASN A 44 16.10 0.64 8.71
C ASN A 44 15.12 -0.23 9.49
N MET A 45 15.61 -0.81 10.57
CA MET A 45 14.83 -1.66 11.47
C MET A 45 14.60 -0.90 12.78
N PRO A 46 13.35 -0.64 13.19
CA PRO A 46 13.09 -0.02 14.48
C PRO A 46 13.47 -0.99 15.62
N ASP A 47 13.92 -0.46 16.75
CA ASP A 47 14.19 -1.28 17.94
C ASP A 47 12.88 -1.93 18.43
N PRO A 48 12.83 -3.27 18.64
CA PRO A 48 11.65 -3.94 19.18
C PRO A 48 11.13 -3.33 20.49
N ILE A 49 12.02 -2.80 21.34
CA ILE A 49 11.65 -2.14 22.61
C ILE A 49 10.87 -0.86 22.33
N ASP A 50 11.35 -0.03 21.39
CA ASP A 50 10.70 1.23 21.00
C ASP A 50 9.36 0.98 20.29
N VAL A 51 9.27 -0.11 19.52
CA VAL A 51 8.01 -0.51 18.88
C VAL A 51 6.97 -0.89 19.93
N GLY A 52 7.35 -1.63 20.97
CA GLY A 52 6.45 -2.09 22.01
C GLY A 52 5.25 -2.87 21.45
N ASN A 53 4.04 -2.33 21.63
CA ASN A 53 2.80 -2.91 21.08
C ASN A 53 2.42 -2.37 19.69
N GLY A 54 3.29 -1.57 19.06
CA GLY A 54 3.11 -1.06 17.72
C GLY A 54 3.16 -2.12 16.64
N ILE A 55 2.71 -1.75 15.44
CA ILE A 55 2.61 -2.64 14.28
C ILE A 55 3.72 -2.29 13.29
N VAL A 56 4.55 -3.28 12.96
CA VAL A 56 5.65 -3.12 12.02
C VAL A 56 5.21 -3.46 10.61
N ARG A 57 5.29 -2.49 9.70
CA ARG A 57 5.14 -2.70 8.26
C ARG A 57 6.46 -3.20 7.71
N MET A 58 6.51 -4.49 7.39
CA MET A 58 7.70 -5.14 6.87
C MET A 58 7.99 -4.72 5.45
N ASN A 59 9.29 -4.55 5.20
CA ASN A 59 9.88 -4.23 3.93
C ASN A 59 9.34 -2.97 3.25
N CYS A 60 9.18 -1.90 4.03
CA CYS A 60 8.70 -0.62 3.53
C CYS A 60 9.56 -0.11 2.36
N GLY A 61 8.92 0.19 1.23
CA GLY A 61 9.57 0.66 0.01
C GLY A 61 10.17 -0.44 -0.86
N HIS A 62 10.04 -1.69 -0.44
CA HIS A 62 10.40 -2.89 -1.19
C HIS A 62 9.22 -3.86 -1.24
N ASP A 63 9.37 -4.92 -2.01
CA ASP A 63 8.40 -6.01 -2.06
C ASP A 63 8.85 -7.13 -1.11
N SER A 64 7.98 -7.56 -0.20
CA SER A 64 8.31 -8.58 0.81
C SER A 64 8.63 -9.96 0.22
N ASN A 65 8.31 -10.21 -1.05
CA ASN A 65 8.72 -11.43 -1.74
C ASN A 65 10.18 -11.38 -2.23
N LEU A 66 10.78 -10.20 -2.33
CA LEU A 66 12.21 -10.05 -2.61
C LEU A 66 13.01 -10.32 -1.34
N GLU A 67 13.99 -11.21 -1.42
CA GLU A 67 14.74 -11.70 -0.26
C GLU A 67 13.83 -12.17 0.88
N ARG A 68 12.72 -12.85 0.52
CA ARG A 68 11.65 -13.26 1.45
C ARG A 68 12.15 -13.89 2.75
N GLY A 69 13.21 -14.70 2.70
CA GLY A 69 13.83 -15.32 3.87
C GLY A 69 14.34 -14.30 4.88
N LEU A 70 15.07 -13.27 4.42
CA LEU A 70 15.56 -12.17 5.26
C LEU A 70 14.38 -11.37 5.86
N VAL A 71 13.36 -11.08 5.05
CA VAL A 71 12.20 -10.30 5.48
C VAL A 71 11.43 -11.05 6.57
N ILE A 72 11.20 -12.37 6.40
CA ILE A 72 10.53 -13.20 7.40
C ILE A 72 11.36 -13.34 8.68
N ALA A 73 12.67 -13.59 8.56
CA ALA A 73 13.55 -13.68 9.73
C ALA A 73 13.56 -12.36 10.54
N SER A 74 13.58 -11.23 9.85
CA SER A 74 13.54 -9.90 10.47
C SER A 74 12.19 -9.62 11.14
N ALA A 75 11.08 -10.09 10.56
CA ALA A 75 9.74 -9.92 11.12
C ALA A 75 9.59 -10.62 12.48
N GLY A 76 10.27 -11.76 12.68
CA GLY A 76 10.22 -12.56 13.91
C GLY A 76 10.70 -11.82 15.18
N GLN A 77 11.33 -10.66 15.04
CA GLN A 77 11.75 -9.82 16.16
C GLN A 77 10.61 -8.98 16.75
N TYR A 78 9.50 -8.86 16.04
CA TYR A 78 8.39 -7.98 16.41
C TYR A 78 7.14 -8.78 16.78
N ARG A 79 6.41 -8.30 17.79
CA ARG A 79 5.16 -8.92 18.22
C ARG A 79 4.05 -8.77 17.16
N ASN A 80 3.95 -7.58 16.57
CA ASN A 80 2.92 -7.26 15.59
C ASN A 80 3.57 -6.78 14.31
N PHE A 81 3.30 -7.47 13.20
CA PHE A 81 3.86 -7.12 11.90
C PHE A 81 2.95 -7.56 10.76
N PHE A 82 3.09 -6.91 9.61
CA PHE A 82 2.48 -7.36 8.36
C PHE A 82 3.40 -7.13 7.17
N PHE A 83 3.18 -7.86 6.09
CA PHE A 83 3.98 -7.82 4.88
C PHE A 83 3.28 -7.01 3.79
N ASN A 84 4.06 -6.33 2.95
CA ASN A 84 3.57 -5.63 1.78
C ASN A 84 4.20 -6.25 0.52
N THR A 85 3.37 -6.68 -0.42
CA THR A 85 3.80 -7.27 -1.69
C THR A 85 3.06 -6.64 -2.86
N SER A 86 3.68 -6.65 -4.02
CA SER A 86 3.11 -6.43 -5.35
C SER A 86 3.19 -7.68 -6.23
N ILE A 87 3.77 -8.78 -5.71
CA ILE A 87 3.82 -10.12 -6.31
C ILE A 87 2.73 -11.00 -5.69
N GLU A 88 2.03 -11.79 -6.50
CA GLU A 88 0.94 -12.71 -6.12
C GLU A 88 1.44 -13.97 -5.38
N ASN A 89 2.27 -13.78 -4.36
CA ASN A 89 2.67 -14.83 -3.44
C ASN A 89 2.35 -14.38 -2.02
N TYR A 90 1.33 -15.01 -1.43
CA TYR A 90 0.77 -14.67 -0.13
C TYR A 90 1.30 -15.55 1.00
N ASN A 91 2.20 -16.49 0.70
CA ASN A 91 2.77 -17.38 1.68
C ASN A 91 3.66 -16.57 2.64
N PHE A 92 3.09 -16.08 3.74
CA PHE A 92 3.78 -15.34 4.79
C PHE A 92 3.20 -15.75 6.14
N PRO A 93 4.01 -15.74 7.22
CA PRO A 93 3.58 -16.17 8.55
C PRO A 93 2.64 -15.17 9.25
N GLY A 94 2.19 -14.13 8.56
CA GLY A 94 1.37 -13.07 9.13
C GLY A 94 0.56 -12.35 8.07
N PRO A 95 -0.18 -11.30 8.48
CA PRO A 95 -1.03 -10.52 7.59
C PRO A 95 -0.27 -9.92 6.40
N VAL A 96 -0.94 -9.81 5.24
CA VAL A 96 -0.35 -9.36 3.97
C VAL A 96 -1.22 -8.29 3.32
N VAL A 97 -0.58 -7.26 2.76
CA VAL A 97 -1.19 -6.26 1.87
C VAL A 97 -0.69 -6.50 0.46
N LEU A 98 -1.60 -6.67 -0.48
CA LEU A 98 -1.30 -6.75 -1.91
C LEU A 98 -1.43 -5.36 -2.54
N THR A 99 -0.42 -4.92 -3.29
CA THR A 99 -0.43 -3.65 -4.02
C THR A 99 -0.50 -3.90 -5.51
N ILE A 100 -1.58 -3.43 -6.13
CA ILE A 100 -1.85 -3.61 -7.56
C ILE A 100 -1.53 -2.33 -8.32
N ASN A 101 -1.30 -2.47 -9.62
CA ASN A 101 -0.88 -1.41 -10.55
C ASN A 101 0.48 -0.83 -10.18
N CYS A 102 1.46 -1.69 -9.89
CA CYS A 102 2.87 -1.30 -9.86
C CYS A 102 3.36 -0.99 -11.28
N CYS A 103 4.10 0.11 -11.48
CA CYS A 103 4.57 0.58 -12.80
C CYS A 103 3.44 0.76 -13.83
N GLU A 104 2.55 1.74 -13.68
CA GLU A 104 1.39 1.87 -14.60
C GLU A 104 1.76 2.11 -16.08
N GLU A 105 2.97 2.61 -16.33
CA GLU A 105 3.51 2.80 -17.69
C GLU A 105 3.79 1.46 -18.39
N GLU A 106 3.97 0.39 -17.60
CA GLU A 106 4.15 -0.96 -18.10
C GLU A 106 2.79 -1.65 -18.15
N PRO A 107 2.39 -2.23 -19.29
CA PRO A 107 1.17 -3.02 -19.39
C PRO A 107 1.36 -4.35 -18.65
N LYS A 108 1.42 -4.31 -17.32
CA LYS A 108 1.38 -5.50 -16.47
C LYS A 108 -0.06 -5.98 -16.39
N ARG A 109 -0.23 -7.31 -16.42
CA ARG A 109 -1.53 -7.95 -16.24
C ARG A 109 -2.13 -7.46 -14.93
N ALA A 110 -3.38 -7.01 -14.99
CA ALA A 110 -4.16 -6.71 -13.80
C ALA A 110 -4.22 -7.96 -12.90
N ILE A 111 -3.82 -7.78 -11.64
CA ILE A 111 -3.84 -8.84 -10.62
C ILE A 111 -5.30 -9.04 -10.19
N MET A 112 -5.86 -10.17 -10.62
CA MET A 112 -7.25 -10.53 -10.34
C MET A 112 -7.35 -11.26 -9.00
N PRO A 113 -8.51 -11.21 -8.32
CA PRO A 113 -8.72 -12.03 -7.13
C PRO A 113 -8.46 -13.52 -7.43
N PRO A 114 -7.73 -14.24 -6.57
CA PRO A 114 -7.60 -15.69 -6.70
C PRO A 114 -8.94 -16.36 -6.40
N THR A 115 -9.14 -17.60 -6.88
CA THR A 115 -10.34 -18.40 -6.60
C THR A 115 -10.60 -18.58 -5.10
N THR A 116 -9.53 -18.64 -4.30
CA THR A 116 -9.61 -18.71 -2.85
C THR A 116 -8.81 -17.57 -2.25
N ILE A 117 -9.48 -16.71 -1.49
CA ILE A 117 -8.82 -15.58 -0.83
C ILE A 117 -7.93 -16.08 0.31
N PRO A 118 -6.63 -15.74 0.32
CA PRO A 118 -5.75 -16.10 1.42
C PRO A 118 -6.27 -15.53 2.74
N PRO A 119 -6.36 -16.33 3.82
CA PRO A 119 -6.92 -15.86 5.09
C PRO A 119 -6.10 -14.72 5.71
N ASN A 120 -4.80 -14.67 5.41
CA ASN A 120 -3.88 -13.63 5.85
C ASN A 120 -3.91 -12.35 4.97
N LEU A 121 -4.69 -12.31 3.88
CA LEU A 121 -4.86 -11.08 3.10
C LEU A 121 -5.69 -10.06 3.90
N MET A 122 -5.07 -8.91 4.18
CA MET A 122 -5.67 -7.81 4.93
C MET A 122 -6.62 -7.00 4.06
N PHE A 123 -6.08 -6.51 2.96
CA PHE A 123 -6.77 -5.69 1.97
C PHE A 123 -5.89 -5.62 0.71
N VAL A 124 -6.51 -5.18 -0.38
CA VAL A 124 -5.83 -4.85 -1.62
C VAL A 124 -5.68 -3.34 -1.73
N ARG A 125 -4.45 -2.89 -1.96
CA ARG A 125 -4.12 -1.51 -2.24
C ARG A 125 -4.05 -1.30 -3.76
N ILE A 126 -5.02 -0.57 -4.31
CA ILE A 126 -5.03 -0.24 -5.74
C ILE A 126 -4.44 1.15 -5.92
N ARG A 127 -3.44 1.28 -6.79
CA ARG A 127 -2.85 2.58 -7.13
C ARG A 127 -3.62 3.24 -8.26
N ALA A 128 -4.08 4.47 -8.04
CA ALA A 128 -4.92 5.22 -8.97
C ALA A 128 -4.21 6.49 -9.48
N SER A 129 -4.45 6.80 -10.75
CA SER A 129 -3.96 7.98 -11.47
C SER A 129 -5.03 8.54 -12.40
N ALA A 130 -4.69 9.63 -13.11
CA ALA A 130 -5.57 10.16 -14.13
C ALA A 130 -5.70 9.25 -15.35
N SER A 131 -4.71 8.42 -15.68
CA SER A 131 -4.71 7.58 -16.88
C SER A 131 -5.35 6.21 -16.69
N ASN A 132 -5.40 5.68 -15.46
CA ASN A 132 -5.77 4.28 -15.22
C ASN A 132 -7.16 4.06 -14.60
N LEU A 133 -8.03 5.09 -14.59
CA LEU A 133 -9.31 5.03 -13.89
C LEU A 133 -10.20 3.84 -14.33
N GLY A 134 -10.23 3.52 -15.62
CA GLY A 134 -11.01 2.39 -16.14
C GLY A 134 -10.59 1.03 -15.55
N ASP A 135 -9.28 0.80 -15.41
CA ASP A 135 -8.76 -0.41 -14.76
C ASP A 135 -9.03 -0.42 -13.26
N VAL A 136 -8.94 0.75 -12.61
CA VAL A 136 -9.26 0.89 -11.19
C VAL A 136 -10.73 0.55 -10.93
N HIS A 137 -11.66 0.98 -11.78
CA HIS A 137 -13.07 0.60 -11.70
C HIS A 137 -13.26 -0.91 -11.73
N ARG A 138 -12.69 -1.56 -12.75
CA ARG A 138 -12.76 -3.02 -12.91
C ARG A 138 -12.19 -3.75 -11.69
N LEU A 139 -10.99 -3.38 -11.26
CA LEU A 139 -10.36 -3.99 -10.09
C LEU A 139 -11.17 -3.77 -8.80
N VAL A 140 -11.75 -2.58 -8.60
CA VAL A 140 -12.61 -2.30 -7.45
C VAL A 140 -13.82 -3.24 -7.47
N THR A 141 -14.47 -3.41 -8.62
CA THR A 141 -15.60 -4.33 -8.77
C THR A 141 -15.19 -5.76 -8.45
N ASP A 142 -14.15 -6.28 -9.08
CA ASP A 142 -13.73 -7.68 -8.96
C ASP A 142 -13.32 -8.05 -7.52
N TRP A 143 -12.53 -7.19 -6.88
CA TRP A 143 -12.08 -7.42 -5.50
C TRP A 143 -13.20 -7.21 -4.48
N SER A 144 -14.16 -6.31 -4.75
CA SER A 144 -15.32 -6.13 -3.87
C SER A 144 -16.27 -7.33 -3.92
N LEU A 145 -16.47 -7.92 -5.11
CA LEU A 145 -17.24 -9.17 -5.27
C LEU A 145 -16.61 -10.35 -4.54
N SER A 146 -15.31 -10.28 -4.27
CA SER A 146 -14.56 -11.29 -3.50
C SER A 146 -14.55 -11.03 -1.98
N ASP A 147 -15.33 -10.05 -1.49
CA ASP A 147 -15.40 -9.58 -0.09
C ASP A 147 -14.02 -9.20 0.50
N VAL A 148 -13.12 -8.68 -0.34
CA VAL A 148 -11.80 -8.21 0.09
C VAL A 148 -11.83 -6.69 0.25
N PRO A 149 -11.39 -6.14 1.39
CA PRO A 149 -11.30 -4.69 1.54
C PRO A 149 -10.31 -4.07 0.56
N ILE A 150 -10.61 -2.85 0.12
CA ILE A 150 -9.87 -2.13 -0.90
C ILE A 150 -9.45 -0.76 -0.38
N VAL A 151 -8.17 -0.43 -0.56
CA VAL A 151 -7.60 0.86 -0.20
C VAL A 151 -7.03 1.54 -1.44
N ILE A 152 -7.68 2.60 -1.91
CA ILE A 152 -7.17 3.41 -3.03
C ILE A 152 -5.99 4.25 -2.57
N THR A 153 -4.89 4.22 -3.32
CA THR A 153 -3.74 5.11 -3.12
C THR A 153 -3.50 5.91 -4.39
N PHE A 154 -3.62 7.22 -4.28
CA PHE A 154 -3.37 8.12 -5.40
C PHE A 154 -1.87 8.28 -5.64
N MET A 155 -1.45 8.12 -6.90
CA MET A 155 -0.04 8.20 -7.28
C MET A 155 0.46 9.64 -7.37
N ALA A 156 1.75 9.80 -7.12
CA ALA A 156 2.49 11.04 -7.26
C ALA A 156 3.70 10.80 -8.16
N TYR A 157 4.08 11.81 -8.94
CA TYR A 157 5.12 11.68 -9.97
C TYR A 157 6.26 12.64 -9.69
N TYR A 158 7.47 12.08 -9.69
CA TYR A 158 8.72 12.81 -9.45
C TYR A 158 9.48 13.07 -10.75
N ASP A 159 9.10 12.35 -11.81
CA ASP A 159 9.69 12.38 -13.12
C ASP A 159 8.69 13.05 -14.07
N GLU A 160 9.16 14.04 -14.82
CA GLU A 160 8.32 14.89 -15.66
C GLU A 160 7.82 14.14 -16.89
N ASP A 161 8.69 13.37 -17.56
CA ASP A 161 8.33 12.59 -18.75
C ASP A 161 7.24 11.55 -18.42
N VAL A 162 7.37 10.90 -17.26
CA VAL A 162 6.37 9.96 -16.75
C VAL A 162 5.04 10.68 -16.48
N PHE A 163 5.09 11.86 -15.87
CA PHE A 163 3.89 12.65 -15.60
C PHE A 163 3.18 13.11 -16.88
N GLU A 164 3.93 13.57 -17.87
CA GLU A 164 3.39 13.96 -19.17
C GLU A 164 2.69 12.80 -19.87
N GLY A 165 3.27 11.59 -19.78
CA GLY A 165 2.65 10.36 -20.25
C GLY A 165 1.28 10.10 -19.62
N VAL A 166 1.17 10.28 -18.31
CA VAL A 166 -0.10 10.11 -17.56
C VAL A 166 -1.14 11.15 -17.95
N VAL A 167 -0.77 12.42 -18.09
CA VAL A 167 -1.70 13.48 -18.49
C VAL A 167 -2.15 13.31 -19.94
N LYS A 168 -1.24 12.91 -20.84
CA LYS A 168 -1.55 12.66 -22.25
C LYS A 168 -2.59 11.55 -22.42
N HIS A 169 -2.52 10.50 -21.60
CA HIS A 169 -3.43 9.35 -21.65
C HIS A 169 -4.50 9.40 -20.56
N ARG A 170 -4.82 10.59 -20.02
CA ARG A 170 -5.83 10.73 -18.98
C ARG A 170 -7.19 10.19 -19.43
N HIS A 171 -7.92 9.61 -18.49
CA HIS A 171 -9.26 9.14 -18.68
C HIS A 171 -10.23 10.31 -18.96
N PRO A 172 -11.18 10.20 -19.91
CA PRO A 172 -12.10 11.27 -20.28
C PRO A 172 -12.93 11.84 -19.12
N PHE A 173 -13.15 11.05 -18.06
CA PHE A 173 -13.77 11.49 -16.80
C PHE A 173 -13.13 12.75 -16.21
N TYR A 174 -11.82 12.95 -16.40
CA TYR A 174 -11.10 14.10 -15.87
C TYR A 174 -11.14 15.33 -16.78
N ALA A 175 -11.92 15.32 -17.87
CA ALA A 175 -12.08 16.49 -18.73
C ALA A 175 -12.59 17.70 -17.91
N GLY A 176 -11.79 18.76 -17.86
CA GLY A 176 -12.08 19.98 -17.08
C GLY A 176 -11.74 19.91 -15.59
N ILE A 177 -11.19 18.80 -15.09
CA ILE A 177 -10.72 18.65 -13.71
C ILE A 177 -9.21 18.90 -13.69
N LYS A 178 -8.73 19.73 -12.77
CA LYS A 178 -7.29 19.83 -12.50
C LYS A 178 -6.86 18.63 -11.65
N GLU A 179 -6.16 17.68 -12.25
CA GLU A 179 -5.86 16.38 -11.65
C GLU A 179 -4.66 16.44 -10.71
N TYR A 180 -3.63 17.22 -11.09
CA TYR A 180 -2.38 17.33 -10.34
C TYR A 180 -1.97 18.77 -10.06
N VAL A 181 -1.19 18.93 -9.00
CA VAL A 181 -0.50 20.18 -8.66
C VAL A 181 0.94 19.87 -8.30
N TYR A 182 1.86 20.68 -8.84
CA TYR A 182 3.27 20.58 -8.52
C TYR A 182 3.54 21.13 -7.11
N LYS A 183 4.20 20.34 -6.28
CA LYS A 183 4.57 20.71 -4.90
C LYS A 183 6.06 20.45 -4.67
N THR A 184 6.62 21.20 -3.73
CA THR A 184 7.96 20.95 -3.19
C THR A 184 7.82 20.59 -1.72
N ARG A 185 8.38 19.44 -1.30
CA ARG A 185 8.43 19.03 0.11
C ARG A 185 9.88 18.82 0.54
N HIS A 186 10.40 19.78 1.30
CA HIS A 186 11.77 19.87 1.85
C HIS A 186 12.91 19.79 0.82
N ILE A 187 12.97 18.71 0.04
CA ILE A 187 14.02 18.39 -0.94
C ILE A 187 13.47 17.87 -2.27
N ASN A 188 12.27 17.25 -2.27
CA ASN A 188 11.72 16.63 -3.48
C ASN A 188 10.58 17.47 -4.05
N LYS A 189 10.66 17.73 -5.35
CA LYS A 189 9.58 18.31 -6.13
C LYS A 189 8.81 17.18 -6.83
N TYR A 190 7.50 17.29 -6.87
CA TYR A 190 6.65 16.25 -7.45
C TYR A 190 5.25 16.75 -7.79
N TRP A 191 4.65 16.13 -8.79
CA TRP A 191 3.24 16.25 -9.12
C TRP A 191 2.42 15.41 -8.16
N CYS A 192 1.52 16.06 -7.43
CA CYS A 192 0.67 15.41 -6.45
C CYS A 192 -0.81 15.54 -6.83
N PRO A 193 -1.62 14.52 -6.54
CA PRO A 193 -3.05 14.52 -6.87
C PRO A 193 -3.78 15.62 -6.08
N THR A 194 -4.65 16.35 -6.76
CA THR A 194 -5.47 17.40 -6.15
C THR A 194 -6.60 16.83 -5.30
N LYS A 195 -7.24 17.67 -4.48
CA LYS A 195 -8.40 17.25 -3.68
C LYS A 195 -9.57 16.89 -4.59
N GLU A 196 -9.76 17.66 -5.65
CA GLU A 196 -10.80 17.50 -6.67
C GLU A 196 -10.67 16.15 -7.38
N MET A 197 -9.44 15.80 -7.81
CA MET A 197 -9.16 14.48 -8.39
C MET A 197 -9.52 13.35 -7.44
N LYS A 198 -9.10 13.45 -6.17
CA LYS A 198 -9.38 12.42 -5.16
C LYS A 198 -10.88 12.23 -4.94
N ILE A 199 -11.62 13.34 -4.74
CA ILE A 199 -13.06 13.30 -4.53
C ILE A 199 -13.77 12.72 -5.75
N GLY A 200 -13.48 13.24 -6.95
CA GLY A 200 -14.09 12.77 -8.20
C GLY A 200 -13.85 11.28 -8.41
N THR A 201 -12.61 10.83 -8.20
CA THR A 201 -12.25 9.41 -8.33
C THR A 201 -13.01 8.55 -7.33
N MET A 202 -12.96 8.86 -6.02
CA MET A 202 -13.62 8.05 -5.00
C MET A 202 -15.15 8.01 -5.18
N LYS A 203 -15.76 9.12 -5.59
CA LYS A 203 -17.19 9.17 -5.95
C LYS A 203 -17.50 8.30 -7.16
N SER A 204 -16.69 8.37 -8.21
CA SER A 204 -16.87 7.54 -9.40
C SER A 204 -16.80 6.05 -9.06
N LEU A 205 -15.91 5.65 -8.13
CA LEU A 205 -15.75 4.28 -7.66
C LEU A 205 -16.86 3.82 -6.69
N GLY A 206 -17.85 4.68 -6.40
CA GLY A 206 -19.00 4.33 -5.56
C GLY A 206 -18.68 4.19 -4.09
N ILE A 207 -17.76 4.99 -3.54
CA ILE A 207 -17.40 4.95 -2.10
C ILE A 207 -18.62 5.08 -1.16
N GLU A 208 -19.68 5.77 -1.59
CA GLU A 208 -20.91 5.95 -0.82
C GLU A 208 -21.77 4.67 -0.72
N HIS A 209 -21.50 3.68 -1.58
CA HIS A 209 -22.27 2.44 -1.68
C HIS A 209 -21.42 1.19 -1.49
N ASN A 210 -20.10 1.33 -1.37
CA ASN A 210 -19.17 0.22 -1.18
C ASN A 210 -18.44 0.33 0.15
N ARG A 211 -18.94 -0.40 1.16
CA ARG A 211 -18.35 -0.45 2.51
C ARG A 211 -16.91 -0.99 2.57
N LEU A 212 -16.48 -1.71 1.53
CA LEU A 212 -15.14 -2.29 1.44
C LEU A 212 -14.12 -1.29 0.86
N LEU A 213 -14.59 -0.20 0.27
CA LEU A 213 -13.74 0.77 -0.42
C LEU A 213 -13.36 1.93 0.51
N THR A 214 -12.07 2.15 0.68
CA THR A 214 -11.50 3.29 1.40
C THR A 214 -10.33 3.89 0.60
N MET A 215 -9.71 4.97 1.11
CA MET A 215 -8.49 5.52 0.54
C MET A 215 -7.39 5.68 1.59
N CYS A 216 -6.14 5.60 1.16
CA CYS A 216 -4.99 5.93 1.99
C CYS A 216 -4.96 7.45 2.25
N GLY A 217 -4.98 7.84 3.53
CA GLY A 217 -5.21 9.23 3.93
C GLY A 217 -6.69 9.59 3.92
N THR A 218 -6.97 10.89 3.96
CA THR A 218 -8.30 11.46 3.79
C THR A 218 -8.26 12.50 2.66
N PHE A 219 -9.38 13.14 2.36
CA PHE A 219 -9.39 14.25 1.41
C PHE A 219 -8.56 15.45 1.89
N ASP A 220 -8.35 15.58 3.20
CA ASP A 220 -7.68 16.72 3.84
C ASP A 220 -6.32 16.37 4.45
N SER A 221 -6.03 15.08 4.66
CA SER A 221 -4.81 14.63 5.31
C SER A 221 -4.16 13.44 4.59
N ASN A 222 -2.84 13.34 4.69
CA ASN A 222 -2.08 12.17 4.21
C ASN A 222 -1.39 11.42 5.36
N TYR A 223 -1.74 11.69 6.63
CA TYR A 223 -1.18 11.02 7.80
C TYR A 223 -1.90 9.72 8.13
N CYS A 224 -1.16 8.71 8.54
CA CYS A 224 -1.68 7.37 8.84
C CYS A 224 -2.62 7.37 10.05
N LYS A 225 -2.38 8.27 11.02
CA LYS A 225 -3.24 8.42 12.21
C LYS A 225 -4.67 8.83 11.89
N ASP A 226 -4.88 9.48 10.73
CA ASP A 226 -6.18 10.00 10.33
C ASP A 226 -7.00 8.96 9.57
N CYS A 227 -6.38 8.18 8.68
CA CYS A 227 -7.12 7.15 7.92
C CYS A 227 -7.18 5.80 8.66
N LYS A 228 -6.18 5.46 9.47
CA LYS A 228 -6.07 4.21 10.26
C LYS A 228 -6.20 2.88 9.51
N ASN A 229 -6.41 2.86 8.20
CA ASN A 229 -6.65 1.65 7.40
C ASN A 229 -5.69 0.50 7.72
N CYS A 230 -4.37 0.73 7.69
CA CYS A 230 -3.40 -0.35 7.94
C CYS A 230 -3.52 -0.94 9.35
N GLU A 231 -3.78 -0.11 10.35
CA GLU A 231 -3.98 -0.55 11.73
C GLU A 231 -5.31 -1.29 11.89
N SER A 232 -6.41 -0.72 11.38
CA SER A 232 -7.74 -1.32 11.46
C SER A 232 -7.77 -2.70 10.81
N TYR A 233 -7.29 -2.82 9.57
CA TYR A 233 -7.27 -4.09 8.86
C TYR A 233 -6.26 -5.08 9.45
N TYR A 234 -5.16 -4.61 10.05
CA TYR A 234 -4.22 -5.49 10.73
C TYR A 234 -4.92 -6.23 11.89
N TRP A 235 -5.61 -5.50 12.75
CA TRP A 235 -6.31 -6.10 13.89
C TRP A 235 -7.49 -6.99 13.48
N ILE A 236 -8.21 -6.62 12.41
CA ILE A 236 -9.27 -7.47 11.84
C ILE A 236 -8.69 -8.79 11.34
N THR A 237 -7.61 -8.75 10.56
CA THR A 237 -6.96 -9.96 10.03
C THR A 237 -6.30 -10.77 11.13
N LYS A 238 -5.68 -10.14 12.13
CA LYS A 238 -5.08 -10.84 13.25
C LYS A 238 -6.11 -11.67 14.02
N ARG A 239 -7.27 -11.07 14.35
CA ARG A 239 -8.39 -11.82 14.97
C ARG A 239 -8.88 -12.97 14.11
N ARG A 240 -8.94 -12.78 12.79
CA ARG A 240 -9.33 -13.83 11.84
C ARG A 240 -8.35 -15.01 11.89
N LEU A 241 -7.06 -14.73 11.87
CA LEU A 241 -6.01 -15.76 11.94
C LEU A 241 -6.04 -16.49 13.29
N ASP A 242 -6.15 -15.75 14.39
CA ASP A 242 -6.22 -16.34 15.74
C ASP A 242 -7.45 -17.27 15.89
N ALA A 243 -8.58 -16.92 15.27
CA ALA A 243 -9.78 -17.77 15.25
C ALA A 243 -9.58 -19.05 14.42
N ILE A 244 -8.89 -18.98 13.28
CA ILE A 244 -8.56 -20.14 12.46
C ILE A 244 -7.63 -21.09 13.22
N ASP A 245 -6.61 -20.55 13.88
CA ASP A 245 -5.66 -21.34 14.68
C ASP A 245 -6.36 -22.02 15.87
N ALA A 246 -7.28 -21.33 16.54
CA ALA A 246 -8.07 -21.90 17.63
C ALA A 246 -8.92 -23.10 17.17
N ILE A 247 -9.59 -22.98 16.02
CA ILE A 247 -10.39 -24.07 15.42
C ILE A 247 -9.48 -25.25 15.03
N ALA A 248 -8.34 -24.97 14.39
CA ALA A 248 -7.40 -26.00 13.96
C ALA A 248 -6.79 -26.77 15.15
N ASN A 249 -6.57 -26.11 16.29
CA ASN A 249 -6.06 -26.73 17.50
C ASN A 249 -7.12 -27.55 18.24
N ALA A 250 -8.39 -27.10 18.24
CA ALA A 250 -9.49 -27.89 18.80
C ALA A 250 -9.66 -29.23 18.07
N ASN A 251 -9.59 -29.22 16.73
CA ASN A 251 -9.75 -30.43 15.91
C ASN A 251 -8.57 -31.43 15.98
N LYS A 252 -7.46 -31.07 16.63
CA LYS A 252 -6.31 -31.98 16.86
C LYS A 252 -6.35 -32.66 18.22
N GLY A 253 -7.27 -32.24 19.09
CA GLY A 253 -7.43 -32.77 20.45
C GLY A 253 -8.44 -33.91 20.57
N ASP A 254 -9.14 -34.24 19.48
CA ASP A 254 -10.08 -35.37 19.32
C ASP A 254 -9.42 -36.51 18.52
#